data_AF-A0A662DB85-F1
#
_entry.id   AF-A0A662DB85-F1
#
_cell.length_a   1.000
_cell.length_b   1.000
_cell.length_c   1.000
_cell.angle_alpha   90.00
_cell.angle_beta   90.00
_cell.angle_gamma   90.00
#
_symmetry.space_group_name_H-M   'P 1'
#
loop_
_entity.id
_entity.type
_entity.pdbx_description
1 polymer ?
#
loop_
_entity_poly.entity_id
_entity_poly.type
_entity_poly.pdbx_seq_one_letter_code
_entity_poly.pdbx_strand_id
1 'polypeptide(L)' 'MKAILLERPFKVKLKNVDEPCPKVNEVLIHVKATCICGSDLHAYRGTHPFRVPPVILGHEMAGD' A
#
# COMPACT_ATOMS: atom_id res chain seq x y z
N MET A 1 -8.92 -4.00 -8.69
CA MET A 1 -7.82 -4.84 -8.16
C MET A 1 -7.92 -5.06 -6.65
N LYS A 2 -7.16 -6.02 -6.08
CA LYS A 2 -7.06 -6.25 -4.62
C LYS A 2 -5.90 -5.42 -4.03
N ALA A 3 -6.07 -4.86 -2.84
CA ALA A 3 -5.03 -4.11 -2.12
C ALA A 3 -5.12 -4.29 -0.60
N ILE A 4 -3.99 -4.16 0.10
CA ILE A 4 -3.95 -4.12 1.57
C ILE A 4 -4.09 -2.66 2.04
N LEU A 5 -5.24 -2.36 2.64
CA LEU A 5 -5.55 -1.06 3.22
C LEU A 5 -5.30 -1.08 4.72
N LEU A 6 -4.46 -0.18 5.22
CA LEU A 6 -4.40 0.17 6.63
C LEU A 6 -5.56 1.14 6.92
N GLU A 7 -6.59 0.68 7.64
CA GLU A 7 -7.77 1.50 7.96
C GLU A 7 -7.51 2.44 9.14
N ARG A 8 -6.79 1.93 10.15
CA ARG A 8 -6.35 2.62 11.37
C ARG A 8 -5.23 1.81 12.03
N PRO A 9 -4.50 2.34 13.03
CA PRO A 9 -3.50 1.55 13.74
C PRO A 9 -4.07 0.20 14.20
N PHE A 10 -3.27 -0.85 14.03
CA PHE A 10 -3.58 -2.25 14.29
C PHE A 10 -4.68 -2.89 13.43
N LYS A 11 -5.19 -2.20 12.40
CA LYS A 11 -6.29 -2.71 11.56
C LYS A 11 -5.97 -2.59 10.06
N VAL A 12 -5.63 -3.73 9.45
CA VAL A 12 -5.47 -3.87 8.00
C VAL A 12 -6.59 -4.71 7.41
N LYS A 13 -6.95 -4.42 6.16
CA LYS A 13 -8.00 -5.15 5.43
C LYS A 13 -7.60 -5.36 3.98
N LEU A 14 -7.85 -6.55 3.46
CA LEU A 14 -7.84 -6.79 2.02
C LEU A 14 -9.10 -6.16 1.42
N LYS A 15 -8.93 -5.18 0.55
CA LYS A 15 -10.02 -4.43 -0.08
C LYS A 15 -9.97 -4.60 -1.61
N ASN A 16 -11.14 -4.70 -2.23
CA ASN A 16 -11.27 -4.49 -3.67
C ASN A 16 -11.32 -2.97 -3.92
N VAL A 17 -10.40 -2.48 -4.73
CA VAL A 17 -10.29 -1.07 -5.15
C VAL A 17 -10.38 -0.97 -6.66
N ASP A 18 -10.75 0.18 -7.17
CA ASP A 18 -10.78 0.44 -8.60
C ASP A 18 -9.36 0.33 -9.18
N GLU A 19 -9.28 -0.08 -10.44
CA GLU A 19 -8.01 -0.12 -11.15
C GLU A 19 -7.55 1.33 -11.45
N PRO A 20 -6.32 1.71 -11.07
CA PRO A 20 -5.86 3.06 -11.31
C PRO A 20 -5.65 3.29 -12.81
N CYS A 21 -6.08 4.46 -13.30
CA CYS A 21 -5.82 4.92 -14.65
C CYS A 21 -4.69 5.96 -14.61
N PRO A 22 -3.50 5.68 -15.19
CA PRO A 22 -2.36 6.59 -15.10
C PRO A 22 -2.63 7.87 -15.91
N LYS A 23 -2.22 9.01 -15.37
CA LYS A 23 -2.22 10.30 -16.07
C LYS A 23 -0.94 10.48 -16.89
N VAL A 24 -0.84 11.61 -17.58
CA VAL A 24 0.40 12.03 -18.26
C VAL A 24 1.54 12.05 -17.25
N ASN A 25 2.67 11.41 -17.61
CA ASN A 25 3.86 11.22 -16.78
C ASN A 25 3.71 10.30 -15.55
N GLU A 26 2.68 9.46 -15.52
CA GLU A 26 2.55 8.37 -14.54
C GLU A 26 2.74 7.01 -15.23
N VAL A 27 3.15 6.00 -14.47
CA VAL A 27 3.23 4.61 -14.92
C VAL A 27 2.31 3.76 -14.06
N LEU A 28 1.56 2.87 -14.73
CA LEU A 28 0.80 1.82 -14.07
C LEU A 28 1.65 0.54 -14.05
N ILE A 29 1.91 0.00 -12.87
CA ILE A 29 2.69 -1.22 -12.68
C ILE A 29 1.79 -2.33 -12.15
N HIS A 30 1.78 -3.47 -12.82
CA HIS A 30 1.18 -4.69 -12.30
C HIS A 30 2.11 -5.35 -11.29
N VAL A 31 1.88 -5.06 -10.01
CA VAL A 31 2.68 -5.60 -8.90
C VAL A 31 2.48 -7.11 -8.79
N LYS A 32 3.53 -7.88 -9.09
CA LYS A 32 3.56 -9.35 -8.98
C LYS A 32 4.02 -9.83 -7.61
N ALA A 33 4.93 -9.09 -6.98
CA ALA A 33 5.45 -9.40 -5.65
C ALA A 33 5.74 -8.12 -4.87
N THR A 34 5.52 -8.17 -3.55
CA THR A 34 5.95 -7.14 -2.61
C THR A 34 6.41 -7.77 -1.30
N CYS A 35 7.38 -7.15 -0.63
CA CYS A 35 7.85 -7.55 0.69
C CYS A 35 7.17 -6.76 1.82
N ILE A 36 7.29 -7.25 3.05
CA ILE A 36 6.91 -6.54 4.27
C ILE A 36 8.19 -6.05 4.94
N CYS A 37 8.30 -4.75 5.14
CA CYS A 37 9.44 -4.11 5.81
C CYS A 37 9.08 -3.71 7.25
N GLY A 38 10.09 -3.41 8.06
CA GLY A 38 9.89 -2.86 9.41
C GLY A 38 9.11 -1.53 9.41
N SER A 39 9.27 -0.71 8.37
CA SER A 39 8.52 0.54 8.17
C SER A 39 7.01 0.30 7.96
N ASP A 40 6.60 -0.81 7.33
CA ASP A 40 5.19 -1.19 7.25
C ASP A 40 4.63 -1.54 8.63
N LEU A 41 5.44 -2.16 9.50
CA LEU A 41 5.06 -2.43 10.89
C LEU A 41 4.96 -1.15 11.73
N HIS A 42 5.85 -0.18 11.50
CA HIS A 42 5.72 1.15 12.11
C HIS A 42 4.43 1.85 11.66
N ALA A 43 4.06 1.74 10.38
CA ALA A 43 2.80 2.28 9.87
C ALA A 43 1.61 1.57 10.50
N TYR A 44 1.63 0.24 10.53
CA TYR A 44 0.62 -0.60 11.17
C TYR A 44 0.40 -0.23 12.65
N ARG A 45 1.47 0.07 13.39
CA ARG A 45 1.41 0.49 14.81
C ARG A 45 1.06 1.97 15.00
N GLY A 46 0.99 2.76 13.93
CA GLY A 46 0.74 4.21 13.99
C GLY A 46 1.94 5.05 14.46
N THR A 47 3.16 4.50 14.41
CA THR A 47 4.38 5.22 14.82
C THR A 47 5.17 5.76 13.63
N HIS A 48 4.74 5.48 12.39
CA HIS A 48 5.42 5.96 11.20
C HIS A 48 5.07 7.43 10.93
N PRO A 49 6.04 8.34 10.75
CA PRO A 49 5.79 9.78 10.68
C PRO A 49 4.94 10.22 9.48
N PHE A 50 4.99 9.48 8.37
CA PHE A 50 4.36 9.88 7.10
C PHE A 50 3.24 8.97 6.59
N ARG A 51 3.01 7.80 7.21
CA ARG A 51 2.03 6.81 6.73
C ARG A 51 0.77 6.92 7.56
N VAL A 52 -0.08 7.88 7.23
CA VAL A 52 -1.32 8.19 7.96
C VAL A 52 -2.49 7.37 7.38
N PRO A 53 -3.18 6.56 8.17
CA PRO A 53 -4.39 5.85 7.72
C PRO A 53 -5.52 6.83 7.36
N PRO A 54 -6.38 6.52 6.36
CA PRO A 54 -6.40 5.30 5.56
C PRO A 54 -5.37 5.30 4.43
N VAL A 55 -4.56 4.25 4.30
CA VAL A 55 -3.48 4.20 3.30
C VAL A 55 -3.23 2.77 2.79
N ILE A 56 -2.93 2.62 1.49
CA ILE A 56 -2.45 1.36 0.90
C ILE A 56 -0.99 1.17 1.29
N LEU A 57 -0.66 0.03 1.88
CA LEU A 57 0.71 -0.31 2.31
C LEU A 57 1.53 -0.94 1.18
N GLY A 58 2.84 -1.10 1.43
CA GLY A 58 3.79 -1.68 0.48
C GLY A 58 4.67 -0.61 -0.18
N HIS A 59 5.97 -0.87 -0.21
CA HIS A 59 6.97 0.01 -0.84
C HIS A 59 8.22 -0.74 -1.33
N GLU A 60 8.21 -2.07 -1.27
CA GLU A 60 9.27 -2.95 -1.74
C GLU A 60 8.66 -3.92 -2.75
N MET A 61 8.57 -3.53 -4.02
CA MET A 61 7.77 -4.23 -5.03
C MET A 61 8.48 -4.45 -6.36
N ALA A 62 8.08 -5.52 -7.05
CA ALA A 62 8.50 -5.84 -8.41
C ALA A 62 7.29 -6.29 -9.26
N GLY A 63 7.30 -5.92 -10.54
CA GLY A 63 6.18 -6.12 -11.46
C GLY A 63 6.55 -5.79 -12.90
N ASP A 64 5.54 -5.77 -13.75
CA ASP A 64 5.58 -5.37 -15.17
C ASP A 64 4.69 -4.18 -15.46
#